data_AF-A0A1I1ADW2-F1
#
_entry.id   AF-A0A1I1ADW2-F1
#
_cell.length_a   1.000
_cell.length_b   1.000
_cell.length_c   1.000
_cell.angle_alpha   90.00
_cell.angle_beta   90.00
_cell.angle_gamma   90.00
#
_symmetry.space_group_name_H-M   'P 1'
#
loop_
_entity.id
_entity.type
_entity.pdbx_description
1 polymer ?
#
loop_
_entity_poly.entity_id
_entity_poly.type
_entity_poly.pdbx_seq_one_letter_code
_entity_poly.pdbx_strand_id
1 'polypeptide(L)'
;MLVSDNVMPQDKYTTMLTSDEKYIIYGVNNSDETVTITYHALNLETKESLELGEDSQLFTLTNGNVVIVDDNEVKLFDFETEKLETIHEIELKGNQSIDNVTVSLDGSTIAYGYSTEGEEDEEDTFNTRILVVL
;
A
#
# COMPACT_ATOMS: atom_id res chain seq x y z
N MET A 1 2.12 -10.77 -22.89
CA MET A 1 3.49 -11.24 -22.65
C MET A 1 4.10 -10.20 -21.72
N LEU A 2 4.32 -10.53 -20.45
CA LEU A 2 4.93 -9.61 -19.47
C LEU A 2 6.33 -9.27 -19.97
N VAL A 3 6.62 -7.98 -20.19
CA VAL A 3 7.97 -7.52 -20.48
C VAL A 3 8.73 -7.59 -19.16
N SER A 4 9.65 -8.55 -19.03
CA SER A 4 10.32 -8.89 -17.77
C SER A 4 11.14 -7.76 -17.17
N ASP A 5 11.53 -6.80 -17.99
CA ASP A 5 12.59 -5.85 -17.65
C ASP A 5 12.12 -4.76 -16.68
N ASN A 6 10.81 -4.64 -16.47
CA ASN A 6 10.19 -3.64 -15.58
C ASN A 6 9.47 -4.25 -14.37
N VAL A 7 9.61 -5.56 -14.15
CA VAL A 7 8.97 -6.25 -13.02
C VAL A 7 9.85 -6.11 -11.79
N MET A 8 9.30 -5.49 -10.74
CA MET A 8 9.91 -5.40 -9.43
C MET A 8 9.24 -6.42 -8.52
N PRO A 9 9.87 -7.59 -8.28
CA PRO A 9 9.30 -8.59 -7.41
C PRO A 9 9.28 -8.11 -5.95
N GLN A 10 10.18 -7.19 -5.57
CA GLN A 10 10.22 -6.57 -4.24
C GLN A 10 10.43 -5.07 -4.39
N ASP A 11 9.47 -4.28 -3.93
CA ASP A 11 9.71 -2.91 -3.47
C ASP A 11 9.49 -2.87 -1.94
N LYS A 12 10.05 -1.86 -1.29
CA LYS A 12 10.41 -1.71 0.14
C LYS A 12 9.42 -2.25 1.20
N TYR A 13 8.16 -2.53 0.88
CA TYR A 13 7.09 -2.75 1.86
C TYR A 13 6.20 -3.99 1.64
N THR A 14 6.36 -4.73 0.54
CA THR A 14 5.38 -5.78 0.17
C THR A 14 5.96 -7.20 0.28
N THR A 15 5.33 -8.06 1.06
CA THR A 15 5.54 -9.51 0.95
C THR A 15 4.99 -9.99 -0.39
N MET A 16 5.79 -10.74 -1.14
CA MET A 16 5.43 -11.13 -2.51
C MET A 16 4.28 -12.13 -2.61
N LEU A 17 3.98 -12.91 -1.57
CA LEU A 17 3.01 -14.00 -1.61
C LEU A 17 1.95 -13.76 -0.54
N THR A 18 0.66 -13.86 -0.90
CA THR A 18 -0.43 -13.80 0.08
C THR A 18 -0.36 -14.97 1.05
N SER A 19 -0.85 -14.79 2.28
CA SER A 19 -0.78 -15.82 3.32
C SER A 19 -1.51 -17.13 2.97
N ASP A 20 -2.48 -17.07 2.05
CA ASP A 20 -3.20 -18.24 1.52
C ASP A 20 -2.52 -18.87 0.28
N GLU A 21 -1.36 -18.35 -0.12
CA GLU A 21 -0.55 -18.79 -1.25
C GLU A 21 -1.28 -18.79 -2.60
N LYS A 22 -2.33 -17.96 -2.75
CA LYS A 22 -3.10 -17.86 -4.01
C LYS A 22 -2.61 -16.78 -4.95
N TYR A 23 -2.00 -15.71 -4.43
CA TYR A 23 -1.60 -14.56 -5.24
C TYR A 23 -0.15 -14.17 -5.00
N ILE A 24 0.55 -13.80 -6.09
CA ILE A 24 1.81 -13.08 -6.01
C ILE A 24 1.57 -11.59 -6.24
N ILE A 25 2.01 -10.76 -5.31
CA ILE A 25 1.98 -9.29 -5.43
C ILE A 25 3.31 -8.81 -6.01
N TYR A 26 3.24 -7.99 -7.06
CA TYR A 26 4.42 -7.45 -7.73
C TYR A 26 4.17 -6.04 -8.26
N GLY A 27 5.23 -5.23 -8.33
CA GLY A 27 5.21 -3.91 -8.94
C GLY A 27 5.68 -3.96 -10.39
N VAL A 28 5.13 -3.09 -11.22
CA VAL A 28 5.59 -2.83 -12.59
C VAL A 28 5.92 -1.35 -12.69
N ASN A 29 7.15 -1.03 -13.07
CA ASN A 29 7.50 0.35 -13.40
C ASN A 29 6.98 0.69 -14.80
N ASN A 30 6.07 1.65 -14.87
CA ASN A 30 5.41 2.04 -16.11
C ASN A 30 6.10 3.19 -16.85
N SER A 31 7.15 3.78 -16.27
CA SER A 31 7.85 4.92 -16.85
C SER A 31 9.37 4.70 -16.88
N ASP A 32 9.98 5.05 -18.02
CA ASP A 32 11.44 5.02 -18.20
C ASP A 32 12.12 6.28 -17.63
N GLU A 33 11.34 7.35 -17.37
CA GLU A 33 11.84 8.67 -16.93
C GLU A 33 11.61 8.93 -15.44
N THR A 34 10.55 8.37 -14.86
CA THR A 34 10.17 8.50 -13.45
C THR A 34 9.85 7.12 -12.87
N VAL A 35 10.09 6.92 -11.57
CA VAL A 35 9.66 5.69 -10.90
C VAL A 35 8.18 5.85 -10.58
N THR A 36 7.32 5.25 -11.40
CA THR A 36 5.88 5.15 -11.18
C THR A 36 5.52 3.68 -11.18
N ILE A 37 5.19 3.14 -10.00
CA ILE A 37 5.00 1.71 -9.80
C ILE A 37 3.51 1.42 -9.74
N THR A 38 3.02 0.64 -10.69
CA THR A 38 1.69 0.04 -10.60
C THR A 38 1.80 -1.36 -10.04
N TYR A 39 1.04 -1.63 -8.99
CA TYR A 39 1.03 -2.91 -8.31
C TYR A 39 -0.06 -3.82 -8.86
N HIS A 40 0.27 -5.10 -8.92
CA HIS A 40 -0.58 -6.15 -9.46
C HIS A 40 -0.60 -7.37 -8.54
N ALA A 41 -1.68 -8.14 -8.63
CA ALA A 41 -1.82 -9.47 -8.04
C ALA A 41 -1.96 -10.53 -9.14
N LEU A 42 -1.00 -11.45 -9.23
CA LEU A 42 -1.05 -12.62 -10.11
C LEU A 42 -1.73 -13.79 -9.39
N ASN A 43 -2.90 -14.23 -9.89
CA ASN A 43 -3.53 -15.46 -9.43
C ASN A 43 -2.70 -16.67 -9.87
N LEU A 44 -2.28 -17.49 -8.90
CA LEU A 44 -1.39 -18.63 -9.14
C LEU A 44 -2.08 -19.83 -9.79
N GLU A 45 -3.40 -19.93 -9.70
CA GLU A 45 -4.19 -20.98 -10.36
C GLU A 45 -4.49 -20.60 -11.82
N THR A 46 -5.11 -19.44 -12.04
CA THR A 46 -5.60 -19.02 -13.36
C THR A 46 -4.52 -18.37 -14.23
N LYS A 47 -3.43 -17.87 -13.60
CA LYS A 47 -2.39 -17.06 -14.24
C LYS A 47 -2.87 -15.70 -14.75
N GLU A 48 -4.04 -15.26 -14.30
CA GLU A 48 -4.57 -13.93 -14.59
C GLU A 48 -4.02 -12.91 -13.59
N SER A 49 -3.83 -11.68 -14.06
CA SER A 49 -3.34 -10.57 -13.25
C SER A 49 -4.43 -9.53 -13.06
N LEU A 50 -4.54 -9.05 -11.82
CA LEU A 50 -5.37 -7.92 -11.44
C LEU A 50 -4.47 -6.73 -11.10
N GLU A 51 -4.92 -5.50 -11.39
CA GLU A 51 -4.29 -4.26 -10.94
C GLU A 51 -4.83 -3.84 -9.57
N LEU A 52 -3.93 -3.45 -8.65
CA LEU A 52 -4.28 -3.04 -7.29
C LEU A 52 -4.18 -1.53 -7.06
N GLY A 53 -3.31 -0.83 -7.79
CA GLY A 53 -3.14 0.61 -7.67
C GLY A 53 -1.76 1.11 -8.11
N GLU A 54 -1.62 2.41 -8.29
CA GLU A 54 -0.39 3.11 -8.66
C GLU A 54 0.20 3.82 -7.44
N ASP A 55 1.53 3.76 -7.27
CA ASP A 55 2.33 4.44 -6.24
C ASP A 55 1.83 4.24 -4.78
N SER A 56 1.03 3.21 -4.54
CA SER A 56 0.43 2.90 -3.25
C SER A 56 1.33 1.99 -2.39
N GLN A 57 1.20 2.09 -1.07
CA GLN A 57 1.83 1.13 -0.16
C GLN A 57 0.91 -0.07 0.06
N LEU A 58 1.43 -1.30 -0.10
CA LEU A 58 0.63 -2.52 0.04
C LEU A 58 1.11 -3.42 1.17
N PHE A 59 0.15 -3.99 1.89
CA PHE A 59 0.38 -4.90 3.00
C PHE A 59 -0.49 -6.15 2.83
N THR A 60 0.13 -7.32 2.73
CA THR A 60 -0.64 -8.57 2.76
C THR A 60 -1.07 -8.87 4.19
N LEU A 61 -2.28 -9.41 4.32
CA LEU A 61 -2.85 -9.80 5.59
C LEU A 61 -2.81 -11.32 5.77
N THR A 62 -2.98 -11.75 7.02
CA THR A 62 -3.07 -13.17 7.41
C THR A 62 -4.32 -13.86 6.89
N ASN A 63 -5.36 -13.10 6.55
CA ASN A 63 -6.57 -13.63 5.92
C ASN A 63 -6.45 -13.81 4.39
N GLY A 64 -5.30 -13.47 3.79
CA GLY A 64 -5.07 -13.58 2.34
C GLY A 64 -5.43 -12.33 1.55
N ASN A 65 -6.13 -11.37 2.14
CA ASN A 65 -6.46 -10.09 1.52
C ASN A 65 -5.30 -9.09 1.62
N VAL A 66 -5.46 -7.93 0.99
CA VAL A 66 -4.42 -6.88 0.93
C VAL A 66 -4.98 -5.54 1.37
N VAL A 67 -4.22 -4.82 2.19
CA VAL A 67 -4.46 -3.41 2.50
C VAL A 67 -3.62 -2.55 1.57
N ILE A 68 -4.25 -1.54 1.00
CA ILE A 68 -3.65 -0.53 0.14
C ILE A 68 -3.74 0.80 0.87
N VAL A 69 -2.61 1.47 1.07
CA VAL A 69 -2.57 2.85 1.56
C VAL A 69 -2.18 3.75 0.41
N ASP A 70 -3.10 4.63 0.06
CA ASP A 70 -3.04 5.54 -1.07
C ASP A 70 -3.30 6.96 -0.54
N ASP A 71 -2.24 7.76 -0.47
CA ASP A 71 -2.21 9.03 0.25
C ASP A 71 -2.73 8.89 1.70
N ASN A 72 -3.88 9.47 2.01
CA ASN A 72 -4.54 9.41 3.31
C ASN A 72 -5.63 8.32 3.39
N GLU A 73 -5.93 7.62 2.31
CA GLU A 73 -6.96 6.58 2.28
C GLU A 73 -6.35 5.19 2.54
N VAL A 74 -7.00 4.45 3.45
CA VAL A 74 -6.64 3.06 3.74
C VAL A 74 -7.78 2.17 3.24
N LYS A 75 -7.46 1.35 2.25
CA LYS A 75 -8.40 0.54 1.49
C LYS A 75 -8.10 -0.95 1.72
N LEU A 76 -9.14 -1.77 1.79
CA LEU A 76 -9.05 -3.23 1.81
C LEU A 76 -9.47 -3.77 0.45
N PHE A 77 -8.59 -4.53 -0.19
CA PHE A 77 -8.93 -5.33 -1.36
C PHE A 77 -9.22 -6.77 -0.92
N ASP A 78 -10.46 -7.21 -1.15
CA ASP A 78 -10.93 -8.56 -0.87
C ASP A 78 -10.91 -9.41 -2.15
N PHE A 79 -10.07 -10.45 -2.18
CA PHE A 79 -9.90 -11.30 -3.36
C PHE A 79 -11.06 -12.26 -3.61
N GLU A 80 -11.86 -12.61 -2.59
CA GLU A 80 -13.00 -13.52 -2.76
C GLU A 80 -14.15 -12.81 -3.46
N THR A 81 -14.33 -11.52 -3.17
CA THR A 81 -15.40 -10.68 -3.71
C THR A 81 -14.95 -9.74 -4.82
N GLU A 82 -13.64 -9.64 -5.05
CA GLU A 82 -12.99 -8.69 -5.97
C GLU A 82 -13.43 -7.23 -5.72
N LYS A 83 -13.54 -6.85 -4.45
CA LYS A 83 -13.97 -5.51 -4.03
C LYS A 83 -12.85 -4.75 -3.35
N LEU A 84 -12.77 -3.45 -3.69
CA LEU A 84 -11.95 -2.46 -3.00
C LEU A 84 -12.86 -1.58 -2.16
N GLU A 85 -12.62 -1.54 -0.86
CA GLU A 85 -13.41 -0.73 0.09
C GLU A 85 -12.49 0.14 0.95
N THR A 86 -12.79 1.43 1.09
CA THR A 86 -12.10 2.31 2.05
C THR A 86 -12.53 1.93 3.46
N ILE A 87 -11.57 1.45 4.26
CA ILE A 87 -11.80 1.03 5.65
C ILE A 87 -11.45 2.12 6.66
N HIS A 88 -10.59 3.07 6.28
CA HIS A 88 -10.23 4.21 7.10
C HIS A 88 -9.69 5.38 6.26
N GLU A 89 -9.84 6.61 6.74
CA GLU A 89 -9.23 7.82 6.18
C GLU A 89 -8.41 8.50 7.27
N ILE A 90 -7.11 8.67 7.04
CA ILE A 90 -6.19 9.29 7.99
C ILE A 90 -6.42 10.80 7.98
N GLU A 91 -6.95 11.33 9.08
CA GLU A 91 -7.16 12.76 9.24
C GLU A 91 -5.82 13.50 9.44
N LEU A 92 -5.44 14.30 8.44
CA LEU A 92 -4.29 15.20 8.47
C LEU A 92 -4.74 16.66 8.32
N LYS A 93 -3.97 17.59 8.88
CA LYS A 93 -4.12 19.02 8.60
C LYS A 93 -3.45 19.36 7.26
N GLY A 94 -3.84 20.49 6.66
CA GLY A 94 -3.35 20.88 5.33
C GLY A 94 -1.84 21.07 5.18
N ASN A 95 -1.10 21.26 6.28
CA ASN A 95 0.37 21.33 6.29
C ASN A 95 1.02 20.02 6.76
N GLN A 96 0.31 18.90 6.69
CA GLN A 96 0.80 17.60 7.15
C GLN A 96 0.80 16.58 6.02
N SER A 97 1.83 15.73 6.00
CA SER A 97 1.99 14.65 5.02
C SER A 97 2.44 13.37 5.70
N ILE A 98 1.95 12.23 5.20
CA ILE A 98 2.40 10.91 5.68
C ILE A 98 3.79 10.63 5.12
N ASP A 99 4.75 10.35 6.01
CA ASP A 99 6.10 9.97 5.63
C ASP A 99 6.23 8.45 5.48
N ASN A 100 5.54 7.71 6.36
CA ASN A 100 5.56 6.26 6.40
C ASN A 100 4.29 5.70 7.03
N VAL A 101 3.88 4.51 6.61
CA VAL A 101 2.76 3.77 7.21
C VAL A 101 3.11 2.29 7.32
N THR A 102 2.52 1.61 8.28
CA THR A 102 2.55 0.16 8.41
C THR A 102 1.23 -0.33 8.99
N VAL A 103 0.86 -1.55 8.63
CA VAL A 103 -0.39 -2.20 9.02
C VAL A 103 -0.05 -3.50 9.72
N SER A 104 -0.74 -3.80 10.83
CA SER A 104 -0.60 -5.08 11.51
C SER A 104 -1.04 -6.24 10.59
N LEU A 105 -0.47 -7.42 10.79
CA LEU A 105 -0.75 -8.59 9.95
C LEU A 105 -2.22 -9.05 9.96
N ASP A 106 -2.99 -8.66 10.98
CA ASP A 106 -4.42 -8.91 11.10
C ASP A 106 -5.29 -7.75 10.58
N GLY A 107 -4.67 -6.67 10.09
CA GLY A 107 -5.35 -5.47 9.58
C GLY A 107 -5.99 -4.60 10.67
N SER A 108 -5.86 -4.96 11.94
CA SER A 108 -6.56 -4.28 13.05
C SER A 108 -5.95 -2.95 13.46
N THR A 109 -4.68 -2.71 13.13
CA THR A 109 -3.90 -1.58 13.62
C THR A 109 -3.10 -0.95 12.49
N ILE A 110 -3.11 0.36 12.42
CA ILE A 110 -2.30 1.17 11.51
C ILE A 110 -1.37 2.04 12.36
N ALA A 111 -0.08 2.03 12.03
CA ALA A 111 0.87 2.97 12.60
C ALA A 111 1.47 3.82 11.49
N TYR A 112 1.50 5.13 11.67
CA TYR A 112 1.99 6.05 10.64
C TYR A 112 2.83 7.17 11.25
N GLY A 113 3.87 7.54 10.52
CA GLY A 113 4.65 8.75 10.75
C GLY A 113 4.14 9.86 9.83
N TYR A 114 4.06 11.07 10.35
CA TYR A 114 3.71 12.24 9.55
C TYR A 114 4.56 13.44 9.93
N SER A 115 4.90 14.22 8.91
CA SER A 115 5.58 15.49 9.02
C SER A 115 4.54 16.62 9.09
N THR A 116 4.90 17.71 9.73
CA THR A 116 4.15 18.97 9.72
C THR A 116 5.10 20.06 9.26
N GLU A 117 4.81 20.65 8.11
CA GLU A 117 5.59 21.75 7.54
C GLU A 117 5.44 22.98 8.43
N GLY A 118 6.58 23.54 8.86
CA GLY A 118 6.64 24.77 9.66
C GLY A 118 6.30 26.02 8.84
N GLU A 119 5.75 27.05 9.48
CA GLU A 119 5.56 28.36 8.84
C GLU A 119 6.76 29.28 9.11
N GLU A 120 7.30 29.88 8.06
CA GLU A 120 8.40 30.87 8.07
C GLU A 120 9.67 30.40 8.80
N ASP A 121 9.77 30.70 10.10
CA ASP A 121 10.94 30.45 10.95
C ASP A 121 10.74 29.23 11.88
N GLU A 122 9.62 28.51 11.77
CA GLU A 122 9.37 27.28 12.51
C GLU A 122 10.01 26.07 11.81
N GLU A 123 10.64 25.19 12.60
CA GLU A 123 11.19 23.92 12.09
C GLU A 123 10.07 22.91 11.80
N ASP A 124 10.27 22.08 10.78
CA ASP A 124 9.41 20.92 10.52
C ASP A 124 9.39 19.98 11.72
N THR A 125 8.21 19.42 12.02
CA THR A 125 8.07 18.45 13.11
C THR A 125 7.67 17.09 12.58
N PHE A 126 8.23 16.04 13.19
CA PHE A 126 7.93 14.64 12.88
C PHE A 126 7.18 14.01 14.03
N ASN A 127 6.06 13.38 13.71
CA ASN A 127 5.16 12.79 14.68
C ASN A 127 4.86 11.33 14.31
N THR A 128 4.50 10.51 15.28
CA THR A 128 4.04 9.13 15.06
C THR A 128 2.71 8.93 15.75
N ARG A 129 1.78 8.25 15.06
CA ARG A 129 0.49 7.84 15.60
C ARG A 129 0.24 6.36 15.37
N ILE A 130 -0.52 5.79 16.29
CA ILE A 130 -1.04 4.43 16.21
C ILE A 130 -2.55 4.53 16.31
N LEU A 131 -3.23 3.87 15.39
CA LEU A 131 -4.67 3.82 15.29
C LEU A 131 -5.12 2.35 15.31
N VAL A 132 -6.14 2.06 16.10
CA VAL A 132 -6.86 0.78 16.05
C VAL A 132 -8.10 0.98 15.19
N VAL A 133 -8.27 0.14 14.18
CA VAL A 133 -9.31 0.24 13.14
C VAL A 133 -10.52 -0.66 13.46
N LEU A 134 -10.43 -1.47 14.52
CA LEU A 134 -11.50 -2.34 15.02
C LEU A 134 -12.46 -1.65 16.00
#